data_AF-A0AAE5ACA1-F1
#
_entry.id   AF-A0AAE5ACA1-F1
#
_cell.length_a   1.000
_cell.length_b   1.000
_cell.length_c   1.000
_cell.angle_alpha   90.00
_cell.angle_beta   90.00
_cell.angle_gamma   90.00
#
_symmetry.space_group_name_H-M   'P 1'
#
loop_
_entity.id
_entity.type
_entity.pdbx_description
1 polymer ?
#
loop_
_entity_poly.entity_id
_entity_poly.type
_entity_poly.pdbx_seq_one_letter_code
_entity_poly.pdbx_strand_id
1 'polypeptide(L)'
;MEIDFDQVAAELTSKGKAELILPDSARAAEVPERWLGVLRGDSAEERRGVALSHWGDDFLEMIPQFAAVLRDQLIDVRVFWVDNPKSRFFVLVYVVGYGEEGHVCWMAWDPASLGDTPRFWDTFPAPVQNFLRDTHAGFTATDWESYGVMRPSDFETFAEYGEWPDGIPGWMDGYEDGYDTGYDGERYRRIESTRLVVFTKDAGHLFYCTSPDLEVGQVALVYDGDVDPPKDLGAELDQLMTRRLDV
;
A
#
# COMPACT_ATOMS: atom_id res chain seq x y z
N MET A 1 12.87 7.21 -22.10
CA MET A 1 11.88 6.12 -22.14
C MET A 1 10.53 6.74 -22.44
N GLU A 2 9.83 6.27 -23.46
CA GLU A 2 8.46 6.71 -23.77
C GLU A 2 7.50 5.75 -23.06
N ILE A 3 6.63 6.28 -22.19
CA ILE A 3 5.67 5.47 -21.42
C ILE A 3 4.39 5.32 -22.26
N ASP A 4 3.97 4.08 -22.50
CA ASP A 4 2.66 3.78 -23.06
C ASP A 4 1.59 3.84 -21.96
N PHE A 5 0.91 4.97 -21.84
CA PHE A 5 -0.13 5.14 -20.83
C PHE A 5 -1.43 4.40 -21.13
N ASP A 6 -1.64 3.90 -22.36
CA ASP A 6 -2.76 3.02 -22.65
C ASP A 6 -2.49 1.62 -22.08
N GLN A 7 -1.23 1.16 -22.13
CA GLN A 7 -0.82 -0.05 -21.42
C GLN A 7 -0.97 0.12 -19.91
N VAL A 8 -0.48 1.24 -19.34
CA VAL A 8 -0.65 1.53 -17.90
C VAL A 8 -2.14 1.50 -17.52
N ALA A 9 -3.01 2.13 -18.31
CA ALA A 9 -4.46 2.10 -18.07
C ALA A 9 -5.04 0.67 -18.04
N ALA A 10 -4.58 -0.21 -18.93
CA ALA A 10 -5.02 -1.60 -18.97
C ALA A 10 -4.59 -2.39 -17.72
N GLU A 11 -3.46 -2.04 -17.11
CA GLU A 11 -2.95 -2.69 -15.89
C GLU A 11 -3.69 -2.26 -14.62
N LEU A 12 -4.24 -1.04 -14.58
CA LEU A 12 -4.90 -0.51 -13.38
C LEU A 12 -6.20 -1.24 -13.01
N THR A 13 -6.81 -1.97 -13.93
CA THR A 13 -8.03 -2.73 -13.62
C THR A 13 -8.22 -3.92 -14.56
N SER A 14 -8.35 -5.12 -13.96
CA SER A 14 -8.71 -6.34 -14.70
C SER A 14 -10.21 -6.41 -15.03
N LYS A 15 -11.04 -5.68 -14.26
CA LYS A 15 -12.49 -5.60 -14.41
C LYS A 15 -12.90 -4.14 -14.29
N GLY A 16 -12.96 -3.43 -15.41
CA GLY A 16 -13.34 -2.03 -15.42
C GLY A 16 -12.78 -1.28 -16.62
N LYS A 17 -12.69 0.03 -16.47
CA LYS A 17 -11.97 0.94 -17.37
C LYS A 17 -11.11 1.88 -16.55
N ALA A 18 -9.89 2.13 -17.03
CA ALA A 18 -9.11 3.26 -16.57
C ALA A 18 -8.87 4.22 -17.75
N GLU A 19 -8.81 5.51 -17.44
CA GLU A 19 -8.64 6.59 -18.41
C GLU A 19 -7.58 7.54 -17.87
N LEU A 20 -6.53 7.81 -18.67
CA LEU A 20 -5.59 8.88 -18.38
C LEU A 20 -6.31 10.22 -18.51
N ILE A 21 -6.23 11.04 -17.46
CA ILE A 21 -6.89 12.35 -17.44
C ILE A 21 -5.93 13.40 -17.96
N LEU A 22 -6.36 14.11 -19.02
CA LEU A 22 -5.65 15.25 -19.58
C LEU A 22 -6.23 16.57 -19.05
N PRO A 23 -5.43 17.65 -18.97
CA PRO A 23 -5.88 18.96 -18.46
C PRO A 23 -7.12 19.54 -19.16
N ASP A 24 -7.28 19.23 -20.45
CA ASP A 24 -8.34 19.70 -21.34
C ASP A 24 -9.52 18.73 -21.45
N SER A 25 -9.44 17.59 -20.77
CA SER A 25 -10.53 16.61 -20.73
C SER A 25 -11.72 17.13 -19.91
N ALA A 26 -12.93 16.67 -20.23
CA ALA A 26 -14.14 17.04 -19.49
C ALA A 26 -14.07 16.68 -17.99
N ARG A 27 -13.37 15.59 -17.65
CA ARG A 27 -13.20 15.10 -16.27
C ARG A 27 -12.15 15.86 -15.47
N ALA A 28 -11.35 16.73 -16.10
CA ALA A 28 -10.34 17.53 -15.41
C ALA A 28 -10.93 18.39 -14.27
N ALA A 29 -12.19 18.81 -14.39
CA ALA A 29 -12.90 19.58 -13.38
C ALA A 29 -13.29 18.76 -12.12
N GLU A 30 -13.27 17.44 -12.20
CA GLU A 30 -13.62 16.52 -11.10
C GLU A 30 -12.38 16.00 -10.35
N VAL A 31 -11.17 16.28 -10.86
CA VAL A 31 -9.91 15.85 -10.25
C VAL A 31 -9.74 16.51 -8.88
N PRO A 32 -9.32 15.76 -7.83
CA PRO A 32 -9.03 16.32 -6.52
C PRO A 32 -8.12 17.56 -6.59
N GLU A 33 -8.48 18.62 -5.86
CA GLU A 33 -7.80 19.91 -5.94
C GLU A 33 -6.28 19.80 -5.71
N ARG A 34 -5.88 18.96 -4.74
CA ARG A 34 -4.47 18.69 -4.41
C ARG A 34 -3.69 18.09 -5.59
N TRP A 35 -4.34 17.40 -6.52
CA TRP A 35 -3.69 16.78 -7.68
C TRP A 35 -3.72 17.66 -8.93
N LEU A 36 -4.33 18.84 -8.89
CA LEU A 36 -4.38 19.74 -10.04
C LEU A 36 -2.98 20.19 -10.50
N GLY A 37 -2.01 20.30 -9.58
CA GLY A 37 -0.63 20.58 -9.93
C GLY A 37 0.03 19.46 -10.74
N VAL A 38 -0.27 18.20 -10.40
CA VAL A 38 0.18 17.03 -11.19
C VAL A 38 -0.56 16.99 -12.53
N LEU A 39 -1.87 17.23 -12.53
CA LEU A 39 -2.66 17.22 -13.77
C LEU A 39 -2.13 18.26 -14.78
N ARG A 40 -1.84 19.48 -14.32
CA ARG A 40 -1.47 20.63 -15.17
C ARG A 40 0.03 20.75 -15.46
N GLY A 41 0.87 19.93 -14.84
CA GLY A 41 2.32 20.01 -15.06
C GLY A 41 2.68 19.69 -16.52
N ASP A 42 3.46 20.57 -17.15
CA ASP A 42 3.79 20.51 -18.57
C ASP A 42 4.88 19.46 -18.85
N SER A 43 5.66 19.10 -17.83
CA SER A 43 6.72 18.10 -17.90
C SER A 43 6.61 17.03 -16.81
N ALA A 44 7.24 15.87 -17.04
CA ALA A 44 7.31 14.83 -16.02
C ALA A 44 8.10 15.30 -14.78
N GLU A 45 9.08 16.18 -14.96
CA GLU A 45 9.83 16.77 -13.84
C GLU A 45 8.93 17.59 -12.92
N GLU A 46 8.09 18.47 -13.48
CA GLU A 46 7.14 19.26 -12.69
C GLU A 46 6.13 18.37 -11.96
N ARG A 47 5.58 17.37 -12.66
CA ARG A 47 4.60 16.44 -12.07
C ARG A 47 5.19 15.63 -10.92
N ARG A 48 6.41 15.13 -11.06
CA ARG A 48 7.15 14.46 -9.98
C ARG A 48 7.40 15.41 -8.81
N GLY A 49 7.87 16.63 -9.07
CA GLY A 49 8.13 17.63 -8.03
C GLY A 49 6.90 17.92 -7.19
N VAL A 50 5.74 18.17 -7.83
CA VAL A 50 4.47 18.36 -7.14
C VAL A 50 4.07 17.10 -6.37
N ALA A 51 4.06 15.94 -7.02
CA ALA A 51 3.63 14.69 -6.40
C ALA A 51 4.48 14.32 -5.16
N LEU A 52 5.80 14.53 -5.21
CA LEU A 52 6.71 14.25 -4.11
C LEU A 52 6.63 15.31 -3.00
N SER A 53 6.27 16.56 -3.32
CA SER A 53 6.06 17.61 -2.30
C SER A 53 4.92 17.32 -1.31
N HIS A 54 4.06 16.34 -1.63
CA HIS A 54 2.99 15.89 -0.73
C HIS A 54 3.46 14.85 0.28
N TRP A 55 4.61 14.20 0.06
CA TRP A 55 5.11 13.17 0.96
C TRP A 55 5.67 13.79 2.23
N GLY A 56 5.31 13.22 3.38
CA GLY A 56 5.86 13.60 4.68
C GLY A 56 7.25 13.00 4.89
N ASP A 57 8.15 13.80 5.48
CA ASP A 57 9.52 13.38 5.81
C ASP A 57 9.53 12.17 6.76
N ASP A 58 8.61 12.12 7.71
CA ASP A 58 8.50 11.05 8.71
C ASP A 58 8.22 9.67 8.08
N PHE A 59 7.36 9.61 7.07
CA PHE A 59 7.11 8.38 6.33
C PHE A 59 8.30 8.02 5.45
N LEU A 60 8.90 8.99 4.74
CA LEU A 60 10.06 8.74 3.88
C LEU A 60 11.29 8.27 4.66
N GLU A 61 11.50 8.79 5.88
CA GLU A 61 12.56 8.33 6.79
C GLU A 61 12.35 6.88 7.26
N MET A 62 11.09 6.44 7.35
CA MET A 62 10.72 5.06 7.71
C MET A 62 10.96 4.08 6.56
N ILE A 63 10.91 4.54 5.30
CA ILE A 63 11.15 3.71 4.10
C ILE A 63 12.30 4.26 3.21
N PRO A 64 13.53 4.31 3.74
CA PRO A 64 14.64 5.02 3.11
C PRO A 64 15.08 4.45 1.75
N GLN A 65 14.98 3.14 1.52
CA GLN A 65 15.34 2.52 0.25
C GLN A 65 14.32 2.89 -0.82
N PHE A 66 13.02 2.77 -0.52
CA PHE A 66 11.97 3.16 -1.44
C PHE A 66 11.92 4.69 -1.66
N ALA A 67 12.25 5.48 -0.64
CA ALA A 67 12.41 6.92 -0.79
C ALA A 67 13.52 7.28 -1.80
N ALA A 68 14.62 6.52 -1.81
CA ALA A 68 15.66 6.66 -2.83
C ALA A 68 15.16 6.27 -4.23
N VAL A 69 14.36 5.20 -4.35
CA VAL A 69 13.69 4.83 -5.61
C VAL A 69 12.83 5.98 -6.13
N LEU A 70 11.99 6.59 -5.30
CA LEU A 70 11.13 7.71 -5.71
C LEU A 70 11.94 8.92 -6.19
N ARG A 71 13.09 9.19 -5.57
CA ARG A 71 13.96 10.29 -5.96
C ARG A 71 14.72 10.02 -7.26
N ASP A 72 15.24 8.81 -7.41
CA ASP A 72 16.26 8.50 -8.41
C ASP A 72 15.67 7.81 -9.66
N GLN A 73 14.54 7.10 -9.50
CA GLN A 73 13.97 6.22 -10.52
C GLN A 73 12.53 6.55 -10.92
N LEU A 74 11.85 7.48 -10.23
CA LEU A 74 10.51 7.93 -10.63
C LEU A 74 10.58 8.61 -12.00
N ILE A 75 9.87 8.08 -13.00
CA ILE A 75 9.86 8.59 -14.37
C ILE A 75 8.81 9.68 -14.53
N ASP A 76 7.58 9.42 -14.09
CA ASP A 76 6.44 10.34 -14.22
C ASP A 76 5.38 10.04 -13.15
N VAL A 77 4.48 11.00 -12.90
CA VAL A 77 3.27 10.81 -12.10
C VAL A 77 2.07 11.35 -12.86
N ARG A 78 1.00 10.57 -12.95
CA ARG A 78 -0.19 10.92 -13.74
C ARG A 78 -1.49 10.64 -13.00
N VAL A 79 -2.53 11.41 -13.36
CA VAL A 79 -3.88 11.23 -12.82
C VAL A 79 -4.66 10.30 -13.73
N PHE A 80 -5.22 9.23 -13.17
CA PHE A 80 -6.13 8.34 -13.87
C PHE A 80 -7.50 8.37 -13.22
N TRP A 81 -8.55 8.23 -14.03
CA TRP A 81 -9.89 7.91 -13.56
C TRP A 81 -10.13 6.42 -13.74
N VAL A 82 -10.64 5.77 -12.70
CA VAL A 82 -10.93 4.33 -12.68
C VAL A 82 -12.43 4.13 -12.46
N ASP A 83 -13.04 3.31 -13.32
CA ASP A 83 -14.42 2.83 -13.23
C ASP A 83 -14.40 1.32 -13.13
N ASN A 84 -14.62 0.81 -11.93
CA ASN A 84 -14.73 -0.61 -11.68
C ASN A 84 -16.16 -0.96 -11.20
N PRO A 85 -16.56 -2.24 -11.20
CA PRO A 85 -17.90 -2.65 -10.81
C PRO A 85 -18.37 -2.18 -9.42
N LYS A 86 -17.44 -1.89 -8.50
CA LYS A 86 -17.75 -1.50 -7.11
C LYS A 86 -17.73 0.01 -6.92
N SER A 87 -16.88 0.75 -7.63
CA SER A 87 -16.65 2.17 -7.37
C SER A 87 -16.01 2.91 -8.55
N ARG A 88 -16.09 4.23 -8.49
CA ARG A 88 -15.47 5.18 -9.42
C ARG A 88 -14.66 6.19 -8.65
N PHE A 89 -13.40 6.37 -9.03
CA PHE A 89 -12.48 7.25 -8.30
C PHE A 89 -11.31 7.67 -9.18
N PHE A 90 -10.59 8.70 -8.73
CA PHE A 90 -9.30 9.06 -9.30
C PHE A 90 -8.17 8.41 -8.51
N VAL A 91 -7.07 8.11 -9.19
CA VAL A 91 -5.80 7.72 -8.58
C VAL A 91 -4.65 8.51 -9.18
N LEU A 92 -3.62 8.75 -8.36
CA LEU A 92 -2.29 9.08 -8.88
C LEU A 92 -1.54 7.79 -9.17
N VAL A 93 -0.90 7.74 -10.34
CA VAL A 93 -0.05 6.63 -10.75
C VAL A 93 1.38 7.11 -10.82
N TYR A 94 2.22 6.55 -9.96
CA TYR A 94 3.67 6.77 -9.91
C TYR A 94 4.34 5.73 -10.80
N VAL A 95 4.90 6.16 -11.93
CA VAL A 95 5.60 5.30 -12.89
C VAL A 95 7.08 5.32 -12.56
N VAL A 96 7.61 4.20 -12.11
CA VAL A 96 9.00 4.06 -11.65
C VAL A 96 9.75 3.16 -12.64
N GLY A 97 10.97 3.56 -13.00
CA GLY A 97 11.82 2.76 -13.87
C GLY A 97 12.23 1.44 -13.22
N TYR A 98 12.31 0.40 -14.04
CA TYR A 98 12.74 -0.94 -13.65
C TYR A 98 13.58 -1.56 -14.77
N GLY A 99 14.81 -1.98 -14.45
CA GLY A 99 15.76 -2.48 -15.45
C GLY A 99 16.13 -1.41 -16.50
N GLU A 100 16.63 -1.84 -17.66
CA GLU A 100 17.09 -0.91 -18.72
C GLU A 100 15.96 -0.20 -19.46
N GLU A 101 14.80 -0.86 -19.64
CA GLU A 101 13.69 -0.35 -20.46
C GLU A 101 12.29 -0.58 -19.86
N GLY A 102 12.20 -1.17 -18.66
CA GLY A 102 10.94 -1.48 -18.00
C GLY A 102 10.45 -0.38 -17.06
N HIS A 103 9.20 -0.52 -16.64
CA HIS A 103 8.63 0.29 -15.56
C HIS A 103 7.63 -0.54 -14.75
N VAL A 104 7.41 -0.10 -13.51
CA VAL A 104 6.35 -0.58 -12.62
C VAL A 104 5.56 0.61 -12.08
N CYS A 105 4.30 0.39 -11.72
CA CYS A 105 3.38 1.45 -11.33
C CYS A 105 2.86 1.29 -9.91
N TRP A 106 2.99 2.32 -9.08
CA TRP A 106 2.22 2.41 -7.83
C TRP A 106 1.00 3.29 -8.00
N MET A 107 -0.10 2.87 -7.39
CA MET A 107 -1.36 3.60 -7.34
C MET A 107 -1.51 4.25 -5.98
N ALA A 108 -1.97 5.50 -5.97
CA ALA A 108 -2.23 6.27 -4.76
C ALA A 108 -3.62 6.87 -4.78
N TRP A 109 -4.30 6.84 -3.63
CA TRP A 109 -5.67 7.36 -3.49
C TRP A 109 -5.68 8.72 -2.80
N ASP A 110 -6.69 9.52 -3.13
CA ASP A 110 -6.87 10.83 -2.51
C ASP A 110 -7.07 10.65 -1.00
N PRO A 111 -6.28 11.29 -0.12
CA PRO A 111 -6.48 11.22 1.32
C PRO A 111 -7.88 11.64 1.78
N ALA A 112 -8.58 12.49 1.02
CA ALA A 112 -9.99 12.81 1.32
C ALA A 112 -10.93 11.59 1.21
N SER A 113 -10.47 10.48 0.63
CA SER A 113 -11.20 9.21 0.49
C SER A 113 -10.90 8.19 1.60
N LEU A 114 -10.18 8.58 2.66
CA LEU A 114 -9.81 7.71 3.80
C LEU A 114 -11.01 6.98 4.41
N GLY A 115 -12.15 7.68 4.55
CA GLY A 115 -13.35 7.15 5.20
C GLY A 115 -13.23 7.11 6.73
N ASP A 116 -13.97 6.18 7.34
CA ASP A 116 -13.94 5.96 8.78
C ASP A 116 -12.62 5.30 9.22
N THR A 117 -12.22 5.58 10.46
CA THR A 117 -11.02 4.97 11.05
C THR A 117 -11.20 3.46 11.18
N PRO A 118 -10.31 2.63 10.61
CA PRO A 118 -10.45 1.18 10.64
C PRO A 118 -10.20 0.63 12.04
N ARG A 119 -10.62 -0.63 12.25
CA ARG A 119 -10.38 -1.35 13.49
C ARG A 119 -8.88 -1.43 13.77
N PHE A 120 -8.51 -1.19 15.03
CA PHE A 120 -7.12 -1.20 15.51
C PHE A 120 -6.20 -0.18 14.85
N TRP A 121 -6.72 0.93 14.31
CA TRP A 121 -5.91 2.00 13.72
C TRP A 121 -4.71 2.47 14.57
N ASP A 122 -4.86 2.49 15.89
CA ASP A 122 -3.81 2.94 16.81
C ASP A 122 -2.60 1.99 16.90
N THR A 123 -2.63 0.82 16.25
CA THR A 123 -1.48 -0.09 16.14
C THR A 123 -0.44 0.41 15.14
N PHE A 124 -0.84 1.25 14.19
CA PHE A 124 0.08 1.84 13.22
C PHE A 124 0.91 2.95 13.86
N PRO A 125 2.22 3.03 13.55
CA PRO A 125 3.03 4.15 14.01
C PRO A 125 2.56 5.45 13.35
N ALA A 126 2.78 6.58 14.03
CA ALA A 126 2.33 7.90 13.57
C ALA A 126 2.71 8.22 12.10
N PRO A 127 3.93 7.91 11.60
CA PRO A 127 4.27 8.14 10.20
C PRO A 127 3.33 7.46 9.19
N VAL A 128 2.90 6.22 9.45
CA VAL A 128 1.94 5.50 8.58
C VAL A 128 0.57 6.16 8.66
N GLN A 129 0.11 6.52 9.85
CA GLN A 129 -1.19 7.18 10.02
C GLN A 129 -1.23 8.55 9.33
N ASN A 130 -0.15 9.34 9.45
CA ASN A 130 -0.01 10.64 8.80
C ASN A 130 0.04 10.48 7.28
N PHE A 131 0.82 9.51 6.78
CA PHE A 131 0.86 9.19 5.35
C PHE A 131 -0.54 8.89 4.79
N LEU A 132 -1.30 8.03 5.47
CA LEU A 132 -2.64 7.64 5.04
C LEU A 132 -3.65 8.79 5.11
N ARG A 133 -3.52 9.67 6.10
CA ARG A 133 -4.44 10.79 6.31
C ARG A 133 -4.14 11.99 5.43
N ASP A 134 -2.87 12.28 5.20
CA ASP A 134 -2.42 13.57 4.68
C ASP A 134 -1.75 13.46 3.31
N THR A 135 -1.14 12.30 3.00
CA THR A 135 -0.43 12.06 1.73
C THR A 135 -1.31 11.32 0.74
N HIS A 136 -1.63 10.05 1.02
CA HIS A 136 -2.43 9.17 0.16
C HIS A 136 -3.23 8.17 1.01
N ALA A 137 -4.54 8.04 0.82
CA ALA A 137 -5.39 7.05 1.52
C ALA A 137 -5.20 5.62 0.97
N GLY A 138 -3.95 5.18 0.87
CA GLY A 138 -3.50 3.95 0.24
C GLY A 138 -2.42 4.24 -0.80
N PHE A 139 -1.47 3.32 -0.92
CA PHE A 139 -0.38 3.35 -1.90
C PHE A 139 0.09 1.92 -2.19
N THR A 140 -0.32 1.33 -3.31
CA THR A 140 -0.11 -0.10 -3.61
C THR A 140 0.33 -0.33 -5.04
N ALA A 141 0.62 -1.57 -5.40
CA ALA A 141 0.68 -2.03 -6.77
C ALA A 141 -0.67 -1.97 -7.49
N THR A 142 -0.65 -2.26 -8.79
CA THR A 142 -1.82 -2.20 -9.69
C THR A 142 -2.84 -3.30 -9.42
N ASP A 143 -2.52 -4.27 -8.56
CA ASP A 143 -3.44 -5.26 -8.00
C ASP A 143 -4.26 -4.73 -6.80
N TRP A 144 -3.96 -3.51 -6.34
CA TRP A 144 -4.65 -2.75 -5.30
C TRP A 144 -4.37 -3.19 -3.86
N GLU A 145 -3.48 -4.17 -3.68
CA GLU A 145 -3.26 -4.79 -2.37
C GLU A 145 -1.79 -5.00 -2.02
N SER A 146 -0.93 -5.20 -3.03
CA SER A 146 0.44 -5.62 -2.79
C SER A 146 1.45 -4.47 -2.78
N TYR A 147 2.62 -4.72 -2.20
CA TYR A 147 3.81 -3.86 -2.31
C TYR A 147 3.62 -2.41 -1.84
N GLY A 148 2.80 -2.23 -0.82
CA GLY A 148 2.52 -0.94 -0.20
C GLY A 148 1.19 -0.94 0.56
N VAL A 149 0.91 0.12 1.30
CA VAL A 149 -0.20 0.16 2.26
C VAL A 149 -1.54 0.24 1.53
N MET A 150 -2.43 -0.71 1.79
CA MET A 150 -3.80 -0.73 1.25
C MET A 150 -4.61 0.48 1.70
N ARG A 151 -5.77 0.67 1.07
CA ARG A 151 -6.73 1.65 1.55
C ARG A 151 -7.25 1.21 2.93
N PRO A 152 -7.39 2.13 3.90
CA PRO A 152 -7.92 1.78 5.22
C PRO A 152 -9.33 1.19 5.21
N SER A 153 -10.15 1.52 4.21
CA SER A 153 -11.47 0.90 4.00
C SER A 153 -11.41 -0.59 3.67
N ASP A 154 -10.25 -1.07 3.21
CA ASP A 154 -10.02 -2.44 2.76
C ASP A 154 -9.21 -3.22 3.82
N PHE A 155 -8.95 -2.62 4.98
CA PHE A 155 -8.32 -3.32 6.11
C PHE A 155 -9.29 -4.31 6.72
N GLU A 156 -8.89 -5.57 6.69
CA GLU A 156 -9.61 -6.69 7.28
C GLU A 156 -8.68 -7.42 8.25
N THR A 157 -9.26 -8.07 9.26
CA THR A 157 -8.49 -9.04 10.03
C THR A 157 -8.11 -10.24 9.16
N PHE A 158 -7.02 -10.93 9.47
CA PHE A 158 -6.59 -12.11 8.74
C PHE A 158 -7.68 -13.19 8.71
N ALA A 159 -8.47 -13.28 9.79
CA ALA A 159 -9.65 -14.13 9.86
C ALA A 159 -10.76 -13.71 8.88
N GLU A 160 -11.09 -12.41 8.81
CA GLU A 160 -12.08 -11.87 7.86
C GLU A 160 -11.64 -12.05 6.41
N TYR A 161 -10.36 -11.78 6.11
CA TYR A 161 -9.77 -11.99 4.79
C TYR A 161 -9.88 -13.46 4.34
N GLY A 162 -9.76 -14.41 5.28
CA GLY A 162 -9.95 -15.84 5.05
C GLY A 162 -11.41 -16.32 5.04
N GLU A 163 -12.40 -15.42 5.12
CA GLU A 163 -13.84 -15.72 5.24
C GLU A 163 -14.24 -16.42 6.56
N TRP A 164 -13.46 -16.22 7.63
CA TRP A 164 -13.70 -16.75 8.98
C TRP A 164 -13.80 -15.63 10.03
N PRO A 165 -14.84 -14.77 9.99
CA PRO A 165 -14.90 -13.55 10.83
C PRO A 165 -14.83 -13.81 12.34
N ASP A 166 -15.25 -14.99 12.80
CA ASP A 166 -15.22 -15.40 14.21
C ASP A 166 -13.90 -16.09 14.63
N GLY A 167 -12.94 -16.22 13.72
CA GLY A 167 -11.65 -16.89 13.93
C GLY A 167 -11.47 -18.12 13.06
N ILE A 168 -10.22 -18.35 12.65
CA ILE A 168 -9.86 -19.48 11.77
C ILE A 168 -9.89 -20.77 12.61
N PRO A 169 -10.64 -21.81 12.19
CA PRO A 169 -10.68 -23.08 12.92
C PRO A 169 -9.28 -23.69 13.10
N GLY A 170 -8.94 -24.06 14.34
CA GLY A 170 -7.65 -24.67 14.68
C GLY A 170 -6.47 -23.71 14.74
N TRP A 171 -6.68 -22.40 14.59
CA TRP A 171 -5.61 -21.38 14.59
C TRP A 171 -4.71 -21.40 15.84
N MET A 172 -5.31 -21.74 16.99
CA MET A 172 -4.66 -21.77 18.30
C MET A 172 -4.34 -23.21 18.77
N ASP A 173 -4.60 -24.22 17.94
CA ASP A 173 -4.33 -25.62 18.31
C ASP A 173 -2.82 -25.83 18.46
N GLY A 174 -2.40 -26.45 19.56
CA GLY A 174 -0.97 -26.65 19.88
C GLY A 174 -0.26 -25.44 20.50
N TYR A 175 -1.00 -24.34 20.75
CA TYR A 175 -0.52 -23.15 21.43
C TYR A 175 -1.27 -22.92 22.75
N GLU A 176 -1.50 -23.97 23.54
CA GLU A 176 -2.36 -23.93 24.73
C GLU A 176 -1.86 -22.96 25.82
N ASP A 177 -0.55 -22.71 25.87
CA ASP A 177 0.03 -21.72 26.77
C ASP A 177 0.09 -20.29 26.19
N GLY A 178 -0.37 -20.13 24.94
CA GLY A 178 -0.53 -18.84 24.27
C GLY A 178 0.73 -18.31 23.61
N TYR A 179 1.77 -19.13 23.42
CA TYR A 179 3.03 -18.70 22.83
C TYR A 179 3.48 -19.59 21.68
N ASP A 180 4.01 -18.96 20.64
CA ASP A 180 4.73 -19.58 19.54
C ASP A 180 6.24 -19.59 19.82
N THR A 181 6.99 -20.45 19.13
CA THR A 181 8.46 -20.43 19.13
C THR A 181 8.96 -20.09 17.74
N GLY A 182 9.59 -18.91 17.62
CA GLY A 182 10.14 -18.41 16.36
C GLY A 182 11.27 -19.27 15.82
N TYR A 183 11.64 -19.05 14.56
CA TYR A 183 12.80 -19.70 13.93
C TYR A 183 14.13 -19.36 14.63
N ASP A 184 14.17 -18.26 15.37
CA ASP A 184 15.26 -17.82 16.22
C ASP A 184 15.32 -18.57 17.57
N GLY A 185 14.32 -19.39 17.88
CA GLY A 185 14.18 -20.13 19.12
C GLY A 185 13.60 -19.31 20.27
N GLU A 186 13.21 -18.05 20.04
CA GLU A 186 12.57 -17.21 21.04
C GLU A 186 11.05 -17.44 21.10
N ARG A 187 10.45 -17.17 22.25
CA ARG A 187 9.02 -17.36 22.47
C ARG A 187 8.27 -16.05 22.35
N TYR A 188 7.23 -16.05 21.54
CA TYR A 188 6.41 -14.88 21.27
C TYR A 188 4.95 -15.19 21.54
N ARG A 189 4.18 -14.20 21.97
CA ARG A 189 2.75 -14.41 22.19
C ARG A 189 2.09 -14.74 20.84
N ARG A 190 1.38 -15.87 20.77
CA ARG A 190 0.57 -16.21 19.62
C ARG A 190 -0.58 -15.22 19.51
N ILE A 191 -0.76 -14.65 18.32
CA ILE A 191 -1.78 -13.62 18.07
C ILE A 191 -2.98 -14.30 17.42
N GLU A 192 -4.18 -14.02 17.92
CA GLU A 192 -5.43 -14.51 17.34
C GLU A 192 -5.64 -13.96 15.92
N SER A 193 -6.13 -14.78 14.99
CA SER A 193 -6.36 -14.34 13.61
C SER A 193 -7.35 -13.18 13.48
N THR A 194 -8.27 -13.03 14.44
CA THR A 194 -9.25 -11.92 14.52
C THR A 194 -8.65 -10.62 15.07
N ARG A 195 -7.35 -10.63 15.39
CA ARG A 195 -6.60 -9.49 15.93
C ARG A 195 -5.42 -9.08 15.05
N LEU A 196 -5.09 -9.86 14.03
CA LEU A 196 -4.12 -9.53 12.98
C LEU A 196 -4.83 -8.74 11.88
N VAL A 197 -4.57 -7.44 11.72
CA VAL A 197 -5.13 -6.61 10.66
C VAL A 197 -4.19 -6.58 9.47
N VAL A 198 -4.63 -7.12 8.35
CA VAL A 198 -3.89 -7.14 7.08
C VAL A 198 -3.94 -5.74 6.47
N PHE A 199 -2.76 -5.17 6.20
CA PHE A 199 -2.65 -3.84 5.58
C PHE A 199 -1.83 -3.82 4.29
N THR A 200 -1.13 -4.90 3.99
CA THR A 200 -0.48 -5.14 2.70
C THR A 200 -0.10 -6.62 2.57
N LYS A 201 0.35 -7.00 1.38
CA LYS A 201 0.94 -8.30 1.09
C LYS A 201 2.01 -8.22 -0.01
N ASP A 202 2.70 -9.30 -0.24
CA ASP A 202 3.47 -9.49 -1.48
C ASP A 202 2.58 -10.00 -2.63
N ALA A 203 3.15 -10.24 -3.80
CA ALA A 203 2.39 -10.83 -4.92
C ALA A 203 1.86 -12.26 -4.66
N GLY A 204 2.30 -12.90 -3.57
CA GLY A 204 1.94 -14.25 -3.20
C GLY A 204 0.99 -14.29 -2.00
N HIS A 205 1.40 -15.04 -0.98
CA HIS A 205 0.60 -15.33 0.21
C HIS A 205 1.29 -14.87 1.51
N LEU A 206 2.24 -13.93 1.42
CA LEU A 206 2.85 -13.33 2.59
C LEU A 206 2.10 -12.05 2.98
N PHE A 207 1.39 -12.10 4.10
CA PHE A 207 0.56 -11.01 4.59
C PHE A 207 1.26 -10.23 5.69
N TYR A 208 1.17 -8.92 5.64
CA TYR A 208 1.75 -8.02 6.63
C TYR A 208 0.62 -7.50 7.51
N CYS A 209 0.72 -7.80 8.80
CA CYS A 209 -0.33 -7.56 9.77
C CYS A 209 0.13 -6.68 10.92
N THR A 210 -0.68 -5.70 11.31
CA THR A 210 -0.54 -5.06 12.63
C THR A 210 -1.48 -5.74 13.63
N SER A 211 -1.23 -5.58 14.93
CA SER A 211 -2.11 -6.13 15.96
C SER A 211 -1.99 -5.32 17.26
N PRO A 212 -3.09 -5.20 18.04
CA PRO A 212 -3.04 -4.65 19.39
C PRO A 212 -2.22 -5.50 20.38
N ASP A 213 -1.78 -6.70 19.99
CA ASP A 213 -0.86 -7.54 20.78
C ASP A 213 0.62 -7.32 20.43
N LEU A 214 0.91 -6.44 19.47
CA LEU A 214 2.25 -6.00 19.10
C LEU A 214 2.56 -4.62 19.68
N GLU A 215 3.84 -4.30 19.83
CA GLU A 215 4.25 -2.92 20.09
C GLU A 215 3.98 -2.06 18.85
N VAL A 216 3.63 -0.79 19.06
CA VAL A 216 3.43 0.15 17.94
C VAL A 216 4.74 0.29 17.16
N GLY A 217 4.66 0.09 15.85
CA GLY A 217 5.84 0.04 14.98
C GLY A 217 6.37 -1.37 14.73
N GLN A 218 5.78 -2.41 15.35
CA GLN A 218 6.02 -3.80 14.98
C GLN A 218 5.00 -4.30 13.96
N VAL A 219 5.40 -5.31 13.20
CA VAL A 219 4.58 -6.03 12.23
C VAL A 219 4.71 -7.54 12.42
N ALA A 220 3.62 -8.26 12.23
CA ALA A 220 3.59 -9.72 12.12
C ALA A 220 3.46 -10.10 10.65
N LEU A 221 4.32 -11.02 10.19
CA LEU A 221 4.24 -11.57 8.84
C LEU A 221 3.56 -12.94 8.93
N VAL A 222 2.55 -13.15 8.09
CA VAL A 222 1.75 -14.38 8.10
C VAL A 222 1.89 -15.08 6.76
N TYR A 223 2.28 -16.35 6.79
CA TYR A 223 2.42 -17.20 5.60
C TYR A 223 1.90 -18.60 5.91
N ASP A 224 0.95 -19.12 5.12
CA ASP A 224 0.32 -20.44 5.30
C ASP A 224 -0.20 -20.74 6.73
N GLY A 225 -0.51 -19.69 7.50
CA GLY A 225 -1.01 -19.79 8.88
C GLY A 225 0.08 -19.73 9.96
N ASP A 226 1.35 -19.74 9.57
CA ASP A 226 2.48 -19.46 10.45
C ASP A 226 2.64 -17.95 10.63
N VAL A 227 2.94 -17.53 11.86
CA VAL A 227 3.16 -16.13 12.20
C VAL A 227 4.63 -15.98 12.58
N ASP A 228 5.37 -15.23 11.76
CA ASP A 228 6.76 -14.92 12.06
C ASP A 228 6.88 -14.14 13.38
N PRO A 229 8.04 -14.24 14.06
CA PRO A 229 8.40 -13.32 15.14
C PRO A 229 8.15 -11.85 14.76
N PRO A 230 7.68 -11.00 15.70
CA PRO A 230 7.48 -9.58 15.43
C PRO A 230 8.72 -8.90 14.85
N LYS A 231 8.54 -8.15 13.77
CA LYS A 231 9.61 -7.42 13.08
C LYS A 231 9.36 -5.91 13.12
N ASP A 232 10.36 -5.12 12.77
CA ASP A 232 10.22 -3.68 12.59
C ASP A 232 9.37 -3.38 11.35
N LEU A 233 8.28 -2.65 11.50
CA LEU A 233 7.33 -2.36 10.43
C LEU A 233 7.98 -1.53 9.32
N GLY A 234 8.79 -0.53 9.67
CA GLY A 234 9.41 0.37 8.70
C GLY A 234 10.37 -0.37 7.78
N ALA A 235 11.30 -1.13 8.36
CA ALA A 235 12.26 -1.93 7.62
C ALA A 235 11.58 -2.97 6.70
N GLU A 236 10.56 -3.65 7.21
CA GLU A 236 9.81 -4.66 6.44
C GLU A 236 8.98 -4.04 5.31
N LEU A 237 8.35 -2.88 5.54
CA LEU A 237 7.62 -2.15 4.52
C LEU A 237 8.58 -1.60 3.44
N ASP A 238 9.70 -1.01 3.85
CA ASP A 238 10.73 -0.49 2.94
C ASP A 238 11.24 -1.58 2.00
N GLN A 239 11.54 -2.75 2.58
CA GLN A 239 11.98 -3.90 1.83
C GLN A 239 10.89 -4.43 0.90
N LEU A 240 9.65 -4.57 1.38
CA LEU A 240 8.52 -5.03 0.57
C LEU A 240 8.33 -4.13 -0.65
N MET A 241 8.25 -2.81 -0.46
CA MET A 241 8.04 -1.85 -1.54
C MET A 241 9.19 -1.88 -2.55
N THR A 242 10.42 -2.05 -2.09
CA THR A 242 11.60 -2.13 -2.97
C THR A 242 11.68 -3.45 -3.74
N ARG A 243 11.32 -4.58 -3.11
CA ARG A 243 11.36 -5.93 -3.74
C ARG A 243 10.56 -6.02 -5.03
N ARG A 244 9.53 -5.19 -5.20
CA ARG A 244 8.76 -5.14 -6.46
C ARG A 244 9.63 -4.81 -7.69
N LEU A 245 10.74 -4.11 -7.47
CA LEU A 245 11.74 -3.77 -8.49
C LEU A 245 12.77 -4.88 -8.70
N ASP A 246 12.64 -6.03 -8.05
CA ASP A 246 13.52 -7.18 -8.21
C ASP A 246 12.81 -8.38 -8.87
N VAL A 247 11.50 -8.28 -9.13
CA VAL A 247 10.63 -9.38 -9.62
C VAL A 247 10.46 -9.37 -11.13
#